data_AF-A0A7S1CLU0-F1
#
_entry.id   AF-A0A7S1CLU0-F1
#
_cell.length_a   1.000
_cell.length_b   1.000
_cell.length_c   1.000
_cell.angle_alpha   90.00
_cell.angle_beta   90.00
_cell.angle_gamma   90.00
#
_symmetry.space_group_name_H-M   'P 1'
#
loop_
_entity.id
_entity.type
_entity.pdbx_description
1 polymer ?
#
loop_
_entity_poly.entity_id
_entity_poly.type
_entity_poly.pdbx_seq_one_letter_code
_entity_poly.pdbx_strand_id
1 'polypeptide(L)'
;GRYRTVAYGAEVDETLFGNGGASARSKGGGSARSGALRRAGGSVTGAPPATVREALPVSAVLSMSDLQRIKQSTVIKSREDIEREKREQQAKLDATRAASKARKAHMLELEAKRIRNRKLTVLEQEEKESKEARIKLSAHQRDEQLDDVKTMTRKLRYAQTVAVRDRQKAEKLEREAKEREAERVRDIEMELDRLRQIKVHKDRERMRREKLVKDRSEIERQIEYNEQLKKKEREAIRAEQRQKKLEMERQAEEEKIALMKESDRQKAHLSAVLAANEEAIRIKKKRKEDEIQEDLKIVEYLKQEDAKRRAREEEEAAAAEAREAEIAKLRAMQEKEADKNAELDALRAKRAFEDGERALRKRELEEARKAAARQQEMMVARETQMRDIERQMAVEARRQKVEFETNLAASEAEARRIREEEHRVLVKNHKHKDDILKMISEREAEERERRREWNQRGEESQKAVADEVEAIRKIRDRKVRELLESGVPERYTVELAKFDPEDALKKDYRLGGKVPTIS
;
A
#
# COMPACT_ATOMS: atom_id res chain seq x y z
N GLY A 1 22.89 1.75 -12.38
CA GLY A 1 22.53 3.08 -11.84
C GLY A 1 23.32 3.32 -10.58
N ARG A 2 23.98 4.47 -10.49
CA ARG A 2 24.89 4.90 -9.41
C ARG A 2 24.19 4.85 -8.04
N TYR A 3 24.83 4.22 -7.05
CA TYR A 3 24.41 4.36 -5.64
C TYR A 3 24.84 5.74 -5.11
N ARG A 4 23.87 6.52 -4.65
CA ARG A 4 24.08 7.78 -3.92
C ARG A 4 24.45 7.45 -2.48
N THR A 5 25.67 7.82 -2.08
CA THR A 5 26.06 7.99 -0.68
C THR A 5 25.26 9.14 -0.08
N VAL A 6 24.51 8.87 0.98
CA VAL A 6 23.78 9.87 1.77
C VAL A 6 24.52 10.06 3.08
N ALA A 7 25.01 11.28 3.29
CA ALA A 7 25.52 11.87 4.53
C ALA A 7 26.84 11.32 5.13
N TYR A 8 27.78 12.26 5.31
CA TYR A 8 29.01 12.15 6.10
C TYR A 8 28.73 12.87 7.41
N GLY A 9 28.43 12.13 8.49
CA GLY A 9 28.11 12.74 9.78
C GLY A 9 27.15 11.91 10.62
N ALA A 10 27.68 10.90 11.27
CA ALA A 10 27.04 10.25 12.42
C ALA A 10 28.15 9.98 13.44
N GLU A 11 28.41 10.96 14.29
CA GLU A 11 29.07 10.70 15.57
C GLU A 11 28.05 9.92 16.41
N VAL A 12 28.15 8.60 16.35
CA VAL A 12 27.45 7.70 17.26
C VAL A 12 28.27 7.66 18.54
N ASP A 13 27.70 8.15 19.63
CA ASP A 13 28.29 8.12 20.95
C ASP A 13 28.40 6.66 21.44
N GLU A 14 29.59 6.08 21.28
CA GLU A 14 29.91 4.69 21.66
C GLU A 14 30.00 4.49 23.19
N THR A 15 29.70 5.51 24.00
CA THR A 15 29.64 5.36 25.46
C THR A 15 28.28 4.83 25.97
N LEU A 16 27.29 4.66 25.08
CA LEU A 16 25.93 4.25 25.44
C LEU A 16 25.75 2.73 25.66
N PHE A 17 26.74 1.90 25.32
CA PHE A 17 26.71 0.45 25.52
C PHE A 17 27.86 0.02 26.43
N GLY A 18 27.60 0.00 27.74
CA GLY A 18 28.57 -0.44 28.73
C GLY A 18 28.95 -1.90 28.54
N ASN A 19 30.25 -2.20 28.62
CA ASN A 19 30.68 -3.45 29.22
C ASN A 19 32.00 -3.26 29.97
N GLY A 20 32.01 -3.68 31.23
CA GLY A 20 33.21 -3.77 32.05
C GLY A 20 33.90 -5.13 31.89
N GLY A 21 35.15 -5.20 32.36
CA GLY A 21 35.76 -6.48 32.77
C GLY A 21 37.02 -6.91 32.02
N ALA A 22 38.16 -6.49 32.57
CA ALA A 22 39.37 -7.28 32.84
C ALA A 22 40.14 -8.04 31.72
N SER A 23 41.43 -7.65 31.63
CA SER A 23 42.63 -8.51 31.60
C SER A 23 42.90 -9.43 30.39
N ALA A 24 43.99 -9.16 29.68
CA ALA A 24 45.04 -10.18 29.47
C ALA A 24 46.40 -9.60 29.09
N ARG A 25 47.42 -10.19 29.70
CA ARG A 25 48.86 -10.12 29.38
C ARG A 25 49.17 -10.75 28.01
N SER A 26 50.17 -10.21 27.31
CA SER A 26 51.25 -10.97 26.65
C SER A 26 52.44 -10.01 26.44
N LYS A 27 53.64 -10.22 27.01
CA LYS A 27 54.76 -11.13 26.67
C LYS A 27 55.34 -11.00 25.25
N GLY A 28 56.63 -10.67 25.20
CA GLY A 28 57.56 -10.87 24.06
C GLY A 28 58.32 -9.59 23.72
N GLY A 29 59.48 -9.33 24.33
CA GLY A 29 60.81 -9.60 23.73
C GLY A 29 61.32 -8.33 23.03
N GLY A 30 62.50 -7.77 23.20
CA GLY A 30 63.79 -8.20 23.74
C GLY A 30 64.83 -7.42 22.90
N SER A 31 65.77 -6.71 23.52
CA SER A 31 67.14 -6.56 23.02
C SER A 31 67.97 -5.69 23.97
N ALA A 32 69.15 -6.23 24.27
CA ALA A 32 70.22 -5.69 25.08
C ALA A 32 70.89 -4.44 24.48
N ARG A 33 71.55 -3.67 25.35
CA ARG A 33 73.00 -3.39 25.31
C ARG A 33 73.42 -2.54 26.52
N SER A 34 74.22 -3.12 27.42
CA SER A 34 75.64 -2.78 27.69
C SER A 34 75.89 -1.38 28.26
N GLY A 35 76.64 -1.18 29.35
CA GLY A 35 77.65 -2.04 29.92
C GLY A 35 78.07 -1.63 31.32
N ALA A 36 78.56 -2.63 32.05
CA ALA A 36 79.33 -2.47 33.26
C ALA A 36 80.81 -2.47 32.89
N LEU A 37 81.62 -1.64 33.57
CA LEU A 37 83.03 -1.95 33.74
C LEU A 37 83.49 -1.58 35.15
N ARG A 38 84.19 -2.55 35.74
CA ARG A 38 84.84 -2.58 37.06
C ARG A 38 86.18 -1.82 37.03
N ARG A 39 86.57 -1.27 38.18
CA ARG A 39 87.90 -1.39 38.85
C ARG A 39 87.89 -0.42 40.06
N ALA A 40 88.06 -0.87 41.31
CA ALA A 40 89.27 -1.38 41.99
C ALA A 40 90.26 -0.28 42.42
N GLY A 41 90.62 -0.30 43.72
CA GLY A 41 91.73 0.43 44.35
C GLY A 41 91.36 1.87 44.75
N GLY A 42 91.64 2.38 45.95
CA GLY A 42 92.65 2.01 46.93
C GLY A 42 93.53 3.25 47.21
N SER A 43 93.62 3.63 48.48
CA SER A 43 94.61 4.57 49.06
C SER A 43 94.47 6.06 48.69
N VAL A 44 95.00 7.05 49.41
CA VAL A 44 95.45 7.28 50.79
C VAL A 44 95.71 8.80 50.81
N THR A 45 95.52 9.37 51.99
CA THR A 45 95.81 10.76 52.39
C THR A 45 97.07 11.36 51.77
N GLY A 46 96.93 12.56 51.19
CA GLY A 46 98.05 13.41 50.79
C GLY A 46 98.14 14.67 51.66
N ALA A 47 99.09 14.69 52.61
CA ALA A 47 99.78 15.88 53.08
C ALA A 47 101.14 15.44 53.68
N PRO A 48 102.26 16.10 53.31
CA PRO A 48 103.61 15.54 53.44
C PRO A 48 104.25 15.75 54.83
N PRO A 49 105.23 14.90 55.21
CA PRO A 49 105.97 14.99 56.47
C PRO A 49 107.20 15.90 56.38
N ALA A 50 107.51 16.56 57.49
CA ALA A 50 108.77 17.25 57.72
C ALA A 50 109.92 16.25 57.90
N THR A 51 111.05 16.54 57.27
CA THR A 51 112.30 15.79 57.24
C THR A 51 113.03 15.80 58.58
N VAL A 52 113.49 14.63 59.01
CA VAL A 52 114.44 14.40 60.11
C VAL A 52 115.87 14.55 59.57
N ARG A 53 116.72 15.30 60.28
CA ARG A 53 118.19 15.25 60.13
C ARG A 53 118.81 14.83 61.46
N GLU A 54 119.82 13.97 61.35
CA GLU A 54 120.48 13.22 62.41
C GLU A 54 121.31 14.06 63.39
N ALA A 55 121.28 13.58 64.64
CA ALA A 55 122.31 13.48 65.68
C ALA A 55 123.33 14.62 65.91
N LEU A 56 123.40 15.09 67.17
CA LEU A 56 124.58 15.04 68.05
C LEU A 56 124.14 15.34 69.51
N PRO A 57 124.81 14.83 70.57
CA PRO A 57 124.26 14.80 71.93
C PRO A 57 124.76 15.95 72.80
N VAL A 58 123.90 16.87 73.24
CA VAL A 58 124.19 17.79 74.36
C VAL A 58 122.89 18.21 75.05
N SER A 59 122.80 17.94 76.36
CA SER A 59 121.94 18.58 77.38
C SER A 59 120.46 18.85 77.06
N ALA A 60 119.57 18.12 77.73
CA ALA A 60 118.12 18.33 77.69
C ALA A 60 117.73 19.71 78.28
N VAL A 61 117.48 20.69 77.42
CA VAL A 61 116.76 21.92 77.76
C VAL A 61 115.28 21.72 77.41
N LEU A 62 114.47 21.40 78.41
CA LEU A 62 113.01 21.29 78.27
C LEU A 62 112.44 22.66 77.84
N SER A 63 111.72 22.73 76.71
CA SER A 63 111.01 23.94 76.30
C SER A 63 109.82 24.20 77.23
N MET A 64 109.45 25.47 77.47
CA MET A 64 108.29 25.80 78.32
C MET A 64 106.99 25.15 77.83
N SER A 65 106.85 24.94 76.53
CA SER A 65 105.77 24.18 75.90
C SER A 65 105.81 22.68 76.23
N ASP A 66 106.99 22.06 76.27
CA ASP A 66 107.15 20.66 76.69
C ASP A 66 106.93 20.50 78.19
N LEU A 67 107.37 21.47 78.99
CA LEU A 67 107.16 21.50 80.43
C LEU A 67 105.68 21.69 80.78
N GLN A 68 104.94 22.52 80.03
CA GLN A 68 103.49 22.66 80.16
C GLN A 68 102.72 21.42 79.66
N ARG A 69 103.14 20.80 78.54
CA ARG A 69 102.57 19.54 78.05
C ARG A 69 102.76 18.42 79.07
N ILE A 70 103.98 18.30 79.63
CA ILE A 70 104.28 17.32 80.68
C ILE A 70 103.41 17.61 81.90
N LYS A 71 103.37 18.86 82.40
CA LYS A 71 102.51 19.27 83.52
C LYS A 71 101.01 18.99 83.29
N GLN A 72 100.50 19.18 82.08
CA GLN A 72 99.10 18.89 81.73
C GLN A 72 98.82 17.40 81.56
N SER A 73 99.79 16.62 81.07
CA SER A 73 99.70 15.16 80.90
C SER A 73 99.89 14.36 82.19
N THR A 74 100.51 14.96 83.21
CA THR A 74 100.70 14.36 84.55
C THR A 74 99.54 14.62 85.52
N VAL A 75 98.52 15.40 85.12
CA VAL A 75 97.29 15.56 85.91
C VAL A 75 96.42 14.32 85.68
N ILE A 76 96.25 13.50 86.72
CA ILE A 76 95.33 12.37 86.73
C ILE A 76 93.90 12.93 86.73
N LYS A 77 93.31 13.10 85.54
CA LYS A 77 91.92 13.51 85.36
C LYS A 77 90.99 12.37 85.79
N SER A 78 89.96 12.66 86.58
CA SER A 78 88.94 11.66 86.92
C SER A 78 88.13 11.28 85.67
N ARG A 79 87.40 10.15 85.71
CA ARG A 79 86.48 9.77 84.61
C ARG A 79 85.46 10.88 84.32
N GLU A 80 85.04 11.62 85.35
CA GLU A 80 84.09 12.72 85.22
C GLU A 80 84.68 13.93 84.51
N ASP A 81 85.98 14.20 84.69
CA ASP A 81 86.66 15.33 84.03
C ASP A 81 86.88 15.05 82.53
N ILE A 82 87.14 13.80 82.17
CA ILE A 82 87.23 13.36 80.77
C ILE A 82 85.86 13.46 80.08
N GLU A 83 84.78 13.12 80.79
CA GLU A 83 83.42 13.30 80.29
C GLU A 83 83.03 14.77 80.15
N ARG A 84 83.40 15.64 81.11
CA ARG A 84 83.20 17.09 80.98
C ARG A 84 83.95 17.64 79.77
N GLU A 85 85.21 17.26 79.59
CA GLU A 85 86.03 17.74 78.47
C GLU A 85 85.50 17.21 77.12
N LYS A 86 85.01 15.97 77.06
CA LYS A 86 84.31 15.44 75.87
C LYS A 86 83.00 16.17 75.61
N ARG A 87 82.20 16.47 76.64
CA ARG A 87 80.96 17.25 76.52
C ARG A 87 81.26 18.68 76.06
N GLU A 88 82.34 19.30 76.54
CA GLU A 88 82.79 20.62 76.09
C GLU A 88 83.32 20.59 74.65
N GLN A 89 84.05 19.54 74.26
CA GLN A 89 84.50 19.35 72.88
C GLN A 89 83.32 19.08 71.94
N GLN A 90 82.34 18.27 72.36
CA GLN A 90 81.09 18.08 71.63
C GLN A 90 80.28 19.37 71.56
N ALA A 91 80.19 20.14 72.64
CA ALA A 91 79.51 21.44 72.65
C ALA A 91 80.19 22.44 71.70
N LYS A 92 81.53 22.46 71.63
CA LYS A 92 82.28 23.28 70.65
C LYS A 92 82.09 22.80 69.21
N LEU A 93 82.08 21.50 68.98
CA LEU A 93 81.80 20.90 67.66
C LEU A 93 80.34 21.12 67.24
N ASP A 94 79.40 21.05 68.18
CA ASP A 94 78.00 21.33 67.93
C ASP A 94 77.74 22.82 67.74
N ALA A 95 78.47 23.71 68.43
CA ALA A 95 78.41 25.15 68.19
C ALA A 95 78.94 25.51 66.78
N THR A 96 80.07 24.92 66.36
CA THR A 96 80.61 25.11 65.00
C THR A 96 79.72 24.48 63.91
N ARG A 97 79.07 23.34 64.22
CA ARG A 97 78.13 22.66 63.31
C ARG A 97 76.70 23.20 63.37
N ALA A 98 76.32 23.99 64.37
CA ALA A 98 74.96 24.51 64.56
C ALA A 98 74.53 25.33 63.34
N ALA A 99 75.41 26.20 62.83
CA ALA A 99 75.15 26.97 61.62
C ALA A 99 74.94 26.08 60.38
N SER A 100 75.66 24.96 60.27
CA SER A 100 75.46 24.00 59.17
C SER A 100 74.19 23.16 59.34
N LYS A 101 73.85 22.76 60.56
CA LYS A 101 72.61 22.02 60.88
C LYS A 101 71.38 22.89 60.63
N ALA A 102 71.41 24.16 61.03
CA ALA A 102 70.34 25.13 60.75
C ALA A 102 70.14 25.35 59.24
N ARG A 103 71.23 25.48 58.46
CA ARG A 103 71.14 25.56 56.99
C ARG A 103 70.53 24.29 56.37
N LYS A 104 70.95 23.10 56.83
CA LYS A 104 70.37 21.82 56.36
C LYS A 104 68.90 21.68 56.74
N ALA A 105 68.51 22.05 57.96
CA ALA A 105 67.13 22.04 58.42
C ALA A 105 66.26 23.01 57.60
N HIS A 106 66.75 24.22 57.34
CA HIS A 106 66.07 25.19 56.49
C HIS A 106 65.92 24.70 55.04
N MET A 107 66.94 24.05 54.47
CA MET A 107 66.86 23.44 53.14
C MET A 107 65.86 22.28 53.08
N LEU A 108 65.81 21.43 54.11
CA LEU A 108 64.80 20.38 54.24
C LEU A 108 63.38 20.96 54.36
N GLU A 109 63.23 22.06 55.08
CA GLU A 109 61.93 22.74 55.22
C GLU A 109 61.48 23.38 53.90
N LEU A 110 62.41 23.99 53.15
CA LEU A 110 62.16 24.50 51.80
C LEU A 110 61.82 23.37 50.81
N GLU A 111 62.49 22.23 50.91
CA GLU A 111 62.21 21.05 50.09
C GLU A 111 60.83 20.46 50.42
N ALA A 112 60.47 20.36 51.70
CA ALA A 112 59.13 19.96 52.13
C ALA A 112 58.04 20.92 51.64
N LYS A 113 58.30 22.25 51.67
CA LYS A 113 57.41 23.27 51.10
C LYS A 113 57.30 23.14 49.59
N ARG A 114 58.41 22.85 48.88
CA ARG A 114 58.41 22.60 47.43
C ARG A 114 57.62 21.35 47.04
N ILE A 115 57.73 20.27 47.82
CA ILE A 115 56.97 19.03 47.58
C ILE A 115 55.47 19.25 47.82
N ARG A 116 55.08 19.94 48.90
CA ARG A 116 53.66 20.27 49.16
C ARG A 116 53.06 21.21 48.11
N ASN A 117 53.84 22.19 47.67
CA ASN A 117 53.39 23.20 46.70
C ASN A 117 53.59 22.75 45.25
N ARG A 118 54.08 21.53 45.01
CA ARG A 118 54.15 20.96 43.67
C ARG A 118 52.73 20.83 43.14
N LYS A 119 52.43 21.55 42.06
CA LYS A 119 51.16 21.42 41.36
C LYS A 119 51.01 19.99 40.85
N LEU A 120 49.83 19.44 41.07
CA LEU A 120 49.48 18.11 40.57
C LEU A 120 49.59 18.08 39.04
N THR A 121 50.09 16.97 38.50
CA THR A 121 50.13 16.77 37.05
C THR A 121 48.72 16.54 36.50
N VAL A 122 48.51 16.81 35.20
CA VAL A 122 47.19 16.70 34.55
C VAL A 122 46.56 15.32 34.77
N LEU A 123 47.35 14.25 34.64
CA LEU A 123 46.90 12.88 34.92
C LEU A 123 46.48 12.68 36.39
N GLU A 124 47.21 13.26 37.34
CA GLU A 124 46.86 13.18 38.76
C GLU A 124 45.60 14.02 39.10
N GLN A 125 45.32 15.09 38.34
CA GLN A 125 44.08 15.88 38.46
C GLN A 125 42.88 15.10 37.93
N GLU A 126 42.99 14.51 36.73
CA GLU A 126 41.94 13.65 36.15
C GLU A 126 41.66 12.43 37.05
N GLU A 127 42.70 11.84 37.64
CA GLU A 127 42.53 10.78 38.64
C GLU A 127 41.79 11.24 39.90
N LYS A 128 42.04 12.47 40.37
CA LYS A 128 41.31 13.03 41.51
C LYS A 128 39.86 13.30 41.16
N GLU A 129 39.59 13.93 40.02
CA GLU A 129 38.23 14.23 39.56
C GLU A 129 37.42 12.95 39.33
N SER A 130 38.03 11.93 38.73
CA SER A 130 37.39 10.62 38.56
C SER A 130 37.16 9.91 39.89
N LYS A 131 38.10 9.99 40.85
CA LYS A 131 37.90 9.47 42.22
C LYS A 131 36.79 10.25 42.94
N GLU A 132 36.74 11.56 42.83
CA GLU A 132 35.69 12.40 43.41
C GLU A 132 34.33 12.13 42.78
N ALA A 133 34.25 11.97 41.45
CA ALA A 133 33.03 11.59 40.74
C ALA A 133 32.54 10.21 41.20
N ARG A 134 33.45 9.24 41.39
CA ARG A 134 33.10 7.92 41.97
C ARG A 134 32.61 8.03 43.40
N ILE A 135 33.23 8.87 44.23
CA ILE A 135 32.78 9.10 45.61
C ILE A 135 31.39 9.73 45.63
N LYS A 136 31.14 10.74 44.78
CA LYS A 136 29.83 11.39 44.63
C LYS A 136 28.77 10.42 44.12
N LEU A 137 29.09 9.60 43.12
CA LEU A 137 28.18 8.57 42.61
C LEU A 137 27.88 7.52 43.68
N SER A 138 28.89 7.09 44.43
CA SER A 138 28.70 6.14 45.54
C SER A 138 27.87 6.74 46.68
N ALA A 139 28.05 8.03 47.00
CA ALA A 139 27.21 8.73 47.96
C ALA A 139 25.76 8.82 47.47
N HIS A 140 25.53 9.23 46.22
CA HIS A 140 24.20 9.26 45.61
C HIS A 140 23.51 7.89 45.62
N GLN A 141 24.25 6.82 45.30
CA GLN A 141 23.72 5.47 45.37
C GLN A 141 23.35 5.05 46.80
N ARG A 142 24.13 5.46 47.81
CA ARG A 142 23.76 5.21 49.21
C ARG A 142 22.49 5.97 49.59
N ASP A 143 22.36 7.22 49.14
CA ASP A 143 21.18 8.04 49.41
C ASP A 143 19.93 7.45 48.73
N GLU A 144 20.04 6.95 47.50
CA GLU A 144 18.94 6.24 46.81
C GLU A 144 18.54 4.92 47.47
N GLN A 145 19.44 4.30 48.24
CA GLN A 145 19.13 3.07 48.97
C GLN A 145 18.28 3.31 50.23
N LEU A 146 18.19 4.55 50.71
CA LEU A 146 17.32 4.90 51.84
C LEU A 146 15.85 4.65 51.49
N ASP A 147 15.09 4.03 52.40
CA ASP A 147 13.72 3.59 52.12
C ASP A 147 12.74 4.76 51.87
N ASP A 148 12.96 5.90 52.52
CA ASP A 148 12.18 7.11 52.27
C ASP A 148 12.41 7.66 50.85
N VAL A 149 13.67 7.64 50.39
CA VAL A 149 14.03 8.05 49.03
C VAL A 149 13.44 7.08 48.01
N LYS A 150 13.45 5.77 48.26
CA LYS A 150 12.73 4.78 47.43
C LYS A 150 11.23 5.06 47.37
N THR A 151 10.63 5.44 48.50
CA THR A 151 9.21 5.82 48.56
C THR A 151 8.93 7.09 47.76
N MET A 152 9.81 8.10 47.83
CA MET A 152 9.74 9.29 46.99
C MET A 152 9.90 8.95 45.51
N THR A 153 10.86 8.10 45.14
CA THR A 153 11.05 7.65 43.76
C THR A 153 9.83 6.89 43.23
N ARG A 154 9.17 6.08 44.06
CA ARG A 154 7.88 5.45 43.72
C ARG A 154 6.78 6.49 43.46
N LYS A 155 6.66 7.52 44.29
CA LYS A 155 5.69 8.62 44.08
C LYS A 155 6.01 9.43 42.82
N LEU A 156 7.28 9.68 42.53
CA LEU A 156 7.74 10.36 41.32
C LEU A 156 7.38 9.56 40.06
N ARG A 157 7.66 8.25 40.06
CA ARG A 157 7.25 7.35 38.95
C ARG A 157 5.74 7.36 38.76
N TYR A 158 4.98 7.32 39.85
CA TYR A 158 3.52 7.42 39.76
C TYR A 158 3.09 8.74 39.11
N ALA A 159 3.61 9.89 39.56
CA ALA A 159 3.30 11.19 38.98
C ALA A 159 3.63 11.25 37.47
N GLN A 160 4.78 10.70 37.06
CA GLN A 160 5.15 10.58 35.64
C GLN A 160 4.14 9.74 34.86
N THR A 161 3.74 8.57 35.38
CA THR A 161 2.75 7.72 34.71
C THR A 161 1.38 8.36 34.61
N VAL A 162 0.95 9.13 35.62
CA VAL A 162 -0.31 9.87 35.59
C VAL A 162 -0.26 10.99 34.55
N ALA A 163 0.83 11.74 34.48
CA ALA A 163 1.00 12.79 33.47
C ALA A 163 0.94 12.23 32.03
N VAL A 164 1.59 11.09 31.79
CA VAL A 164 1.50 10.40 30.49
C VAL A 164 0.08 9.91 30.22
N ARG A 165 -0.60 9.34 31.21
CA ARG A 165 -2.00 8.89 31.09
C ARG A 165 -2.94 10.04 30.75
N ASP A 166 -2.78 11.20 31.38
CA ASP A 166 -3.65 12.35 31.13
C ASP A 166 -3.42 12.91 29.72
N ARG A 167 -2.16 12.93 29.26
CA ARG A 167 -1.84 13.24 27.86
C ARG A 167 -2.47 12.24 26.89
N GLN A 168 -2.40 10.95 27.17
CA GLN A 168 -3.04 9.90 26.35
C GLN A 168 -4.55 10.05 26.31
N LYS A 169 -5.19 10.42 27.42
CA LYS A 169 -6.64 10.71 27.47
C LYS A 169 -7.00 11.92 26.60
N ALA A 170 -6.23 13.00 26.69
CA ALA A 170 -6.43 14.18 25.86
C ALA A 170 -6.27 13.84 24.36
N GLU A 171 -5.21 13.10 24.00
CA GLU A 171 -4.99 12.66 22.62
C GLU A 171 -6.11 11.74 22.11
N LYS A 172 -6.62 10.85 22.97
CA LYS A 172 -7.77 10.01 22.64
C LYS A 172 -9.01 10.83 22.34
N LEU A 173 -9.31 11.84 23.16
CA LEU A 173 -10.45 12.75 22.94
C LEU A 173 -10.30 13.54 21.63
N GLU A 174 -9.10 14.05 21.33
CA GLU A 174 -8.83 14.71 20.05
C GLU A 174 -8.99 13.76 18.85
N ARG A 175 -8.54 12.51 18.98
CA ARG A 175 -8.70 11.49 17.94
C ARG A 175 -10.17 11.17 17.70
N GLU A 176 -10.94 10.95 18.76
CA GLU A 176 -12.39 10.72 18.66
C GLU A 176 -13.11 11.93 18.03
N ALA A 177 -12.71 13.16 18.36
CA ALA A 177 -13.26 14.36 17.74
C ALA A 177 -12.98 14.42 16.23
N LYS A 178 -11.72 14.16 15.82
CA LYS A 178 -11.32 14.10 14.40
C LYS A 178 -12.03 12.99 13.65
N GLU A 179 -12.20 11.82 14.26
CA GLU A 179 -12.95 10.70 13.68
C GLU A 179 -14.41 11.06 13.47
N ARG A 180 -15.08 11.70 14.44
CA ARG A 180 -16.46 12.19 14.30
C ARG A 180 -16.58 13.26 13.22
N GLU A 181 -15.62 14.17 13.10
CA GLU A 181 -15.61 15.16 12.02
C GLU A 181 -15.43 14.49 10.65
N ALA A 182 -14.52 13.53 10.53
CA ALA A 182 -14.33 12.78 9.30
C ALA A 182 -15.58 11.97 8.91
N GLU A 183 -16.27 11.38 9.88
CA GLU A 183 -17.53 10.68 9.67
C GLU A 183 -18.62 11.64 9.17
N ARG A 184 -18.77 12.81 9.80
CA ARG A 184 -19.69 13.87 9.31
C ARG A 184 -19.37 14.30 7.88
N VAL A 185 -18.09 14.47 7.54
CA VAL A 185 -17.67 14.83 6.18
C VAL A 185 -18.06 13.73 5.18
N ARG A 186 -17.84 12.46 5.52
CA ARG A 186 -18.27 11.33 4.68
C ARG A 186 -19.78 11.27 4.51
N ASP A 187 -20.54 11.50 5.58
CA ASP A 187 -22.01 11.53 5.50
C ASP A 187 -22.50 12.62 4.55
N ILE A 188 -21.93 13.82 4.66
CA ILE A 188 -22.23 14.94 3.74
C ILE A 188 -21.84 14.57 2.30
N GLU A 189 -20.68 13.94 2.09
CA GLU A 189 -20.23 13.51 0.76
C GLU A 189 -21.18 12.48 0.15
N MET A 190 -21.61 11.48 0.92
CA MET A 190 -22.60 10.48 0.49
C MET A 190 -23.95 11.11 0.16
N GLU A 191 -24.43 12.08 0.95
CA GLU A 191 -25.66 12.81 0.66
C GLU A 191 -25.54 13.64 -0.62
N LEU A 192 -24.38 14.28 -0.83
CA LEU A 192 -24.13 15.09 -2.01
C LEU A 192 -24.11 14.23 -3.28
N ASP A 193 -23.50 13.04 -3.22
CA ASP A 193 -23.55 12.07 -4.31
C ASP A 193 -24.94 11.53 -4.59
N ARG A 194 -25.72 11.22 -3.54
CA ARG A 194 -27.14 10.87 -3.68
C ARG A 194 -27.91 12.01 -4.37
N LEU A 195 -27.71 13.26 -3.96
CA LEU A 195 -28.37 14.42 -4.56
C LEU A 195 -27.94 14.63 -6.02
N ARG A 196 -26.67 14.41 -6.35
CA ARG A 196 -26.17 14.43 -7.74
C ARG A 196 -26.86 13.37 -8.60
N GLN A 197 -26.99 12.14 -8.11
CA GLN A 197 -27.70 11.08 -8.82
C GLN A 197 -29.18 11.45 -9.06
N ILE A 198 -29.87 11.93 -8.02
CA ILE A 198 -31.25 12.41 -8.15
C ILE A 198 -31.35 13.53 -9.19
N LYS A 199 -30.40 14.48 -9.20
CA LYS A 199 -30.35 15.56 -10.18
C LYS A 199 -30.18 15.02 -11.60
N VAL A 200 -29.28 14.07 -11.83
CA VAL A 200 -29.10 13.41 -13.14
C VAL A 200 -30.39 12.73 -13.60
N HIS A 201 -31.10 12.03 -12.71
CA HIS A 201 -32.39 11.43 -13.05
C HIS A 201 -33.44 12.48 -13.42
N LYS A 202 -33.56 13.55 -12.62
CA LYS A 202 -34.48 14.67 -12.91
C LYS A 202 -34.14 15.36 -14.22
N ASP A 203 -32.86 15.58 -14.51
CA ASP A 203 -32.41 16.17 -15.77
C ASP A 203 -32.74 15.26 -16.96
N ARG A 204 -32.54 13.94 -16.84
CA ARG A 204 -32.95 12.97 -17.86
C ARG A 204 -34.47 12.97 -18.08
N GLU A 205 -35.26 13.07 -17.02
CA GLU A 205 -36.72 13.21 -17.14
C GLU A 205 -37.13 14.53 -17.79
N ARG A 206 -36.48 15.65 -17.43
CA ARG A 206 -36.72 16.94 -18.07
C ARG A 206 -36.43 16.87 -19.57
N MET A 207 -35.28 16.32 -19.96
CA MET A 207 -34.92 16.12 -21.37
C MET A 207 -35.94 15.23 -22.10
N ARG A 208 -36.44 14.16 -21.46
CA ARG A 208 -37.50 13.32 -22.03
C ARG A 208 -38.80 14.09 -22.22
N ARG A 209 -39.23 14.89 -21.23
CA ARG A 209 -40.42 15.74 -21.33
C ARG A 209 -40.28 16.79 -22.44
N GLU A 210 -39.12 17.45 -22.54
CA GLU A 210 -38.85 18.42 -23.60
C GLU A 210 -38.93 17.80 -24.99
N LYS A 211 -38.38 16.58 -25.17
CA LYS A 211 -38.53 15.82 -26.42
C LYS A 211 -39.99 15.52 -26.73
N LEU A 212 -40.74 15.00 -25.76
CA LEU A 212 -42.18 14.72 -25.95
C LEU A 212 -42.98 15.97 -26.34
N VAL A 213 -42.66 17.14 -25.75
CA VAL A 213 -43.31 18.41 -26.12
C VAL A 213 -42.93 18.83 -27.55
N LYS A 214 -41.67 18.67 -27.95
CA LYS A 214 -41.23 18.94 -29.33
C LYS A 214 -41.92 18.00 -30.32
N ASP A 215 -41.88 16.70 -30.06
CA ASP A 215 -42.52 15.68 -30.90
C ASP A 215 -44.03 15.94 -31.01
N ARG A 216 -44.70 16.29 -29.90
CA ARG A 216 -46.11 16.73 -29.92
C ARG A 216 -46.32 17.94 -30.82
N SER A 217 -45.49 18.98 -30.70
CA SER A 217 -45.62 20.19 -31.53
C SER A 217 -45.40 19.91 -33.02
N GLU A 218 -44.54 18.95 -33.36
CA GLU A 218 -44.34 18.52 -34.75
C GLU A 218 -45.55 17.75 -35.28
N ILE A 219 -46.14 16.87 -34.48
CA ILE A 219 -47.39 16.17 -34.83
C ILE A 219 -48.53 17.16 -35.01
N GLU A 220 -48.68 18.15 -34.12
CA GLU A 220 -49.68 19.21 -34.23
C GLU A 220 -49.51 19.97 -35.56
N ARG A 221 -48.29 20.37 -35.93
CA ARG A 221 -48.01 20.99 -37.24
C ARG A 221 -48.34 20.07 -38.42
N GLN A 222 -48.05 18.77 -38.32
CA GLN A 222 -48.39 17.80 -39.37
C GLN A 222 -49.92 17.64 -39.52
N ILE A 223 -50.66 17.63 -38.42
CA ILE A 223 -52.13 17.59 -38.43
C ILE A 223 -52.66 18.85 -39.10
N GLU A 224 -52.19 20.03 -38.70
CA GLU A 224 -52.61 21.30 -39.32
C GLU A 224 -52.30 21.33 -40.81
N TYR A 225 -51.11 20.89 -41.23
CA TYR A 225 -50.73 20.81 -42.64
C TYR A 225 -51.63 19.85 -43.43
N ASN A 226 -51.91 18.67 -42.87
CA ASN A 226 -52.81 17.69 -43.49
C ASN A 226 -54.26 18.20 -43.54
N GLU A 227 -54.73 18.92 -42.54
CA GLU A 227 -56.04 19.57 -42.56
C GLU A 227 -56.12 20.65 -43.63
N GLN A 228 -55.05 21.45 -43.81
CA GLN A 228 -54.97 22.43 -44.88
C GLN A 228 -54.97 21.77 -46.27
N LEU A 229 -54.25 20.66 -46.44
CA LEU A 229 -54.30 19.87 -47.67
C LEU A 229 -55.71 19.34 -47.94
N LYS A 230 -56.35 18.71 -46.95
CA LYS A 230 -57.74 18.23 -47.07
C LYS A 230 -58.72 19.36 -47.39
N LYS A 231 -58.52 20.56 -46.83
CA LYS A 231 -59.32 21.75 -47.15
C LYS A 231 -59.13 22.16 -48.62
N LYS A 232 -57.89 22.22 -49.11
CA LYS A 232 -57.58 22.52 -50.53
C LYS A 232 -58.15 21.48 -51.48
N GLU A 233 -58.06 20.19 -51.14
CA GLU A 233 -58.67 19.11 -51.92
C GLU A 233 -60.20 19.24 -51.97
N ARG A 234 -60.85 19.53 -50.83
CA ARG A 234 -62.29 19.81 -50.80
C ARG A 234 -62.67 21.03 -51.62
N GLU A 235 -61.86 22.08 -51.62
CA GLU A 235 -62.05 23.26 -52.46
C GLU A 235 -61.88 22.95 -53.95
N ALA A 236 -60.88 22.15 -54.31
CA ALA A 236 -60.66 21.68 -55.68
C ALA A 236 -61.83 20.83 -56.18
N ILE A 237 -62.30 19.86 -55.38
CA ILE A 237 -63.48 19.05 -55.70
C ILE A 237 -64.72 19.92 -55.87
N ARG A 238 -64.92 20.94 -55.01
CA ARG A 238 -66.02 21.90 -55.15
C ARG A 238 -65.89 22.74 -56.42
N ALA A 239 -64.67 23.13 -56.82
CA ALA A 239 -64.42 23.86 -58.06
C ALA A 239 -64.71 22.99 -59.29
N GLU A 240 -64.25 21.73 -59.30
CA GLU A 240 -64.57 20.75 -60.34
C GLU A 240 -66.07 20.47 -60.44
N GLN A 241 -66.76 20.32 -59.30
CA GLN A 241 -68.22 20.16 -59.27
C GLN A 241 -68.94 21.38 -59.86
N ARG A 242 -68.46 22.61 -59.61
CA ARG A 242 -69.02 23.82 -60.24
C ARG A 242 -68.77 23.85 -61.74
N GLN A 243 -67.57 23.47 -62.19
CA GLN A 243 -67.24 23.39 -63.62
C GLN A 243 -68.10 22.36 -64.33
N LYS A 244 -68.22 21.15 -63.77
CA LYS A 244 -69.12 20.10 -64.30
C LYS A 244 -70.57 20.55 -64.33
N LYS A 245 -71.03 21.29 -63.31
CA LYS A 245 -72.40 21.84 -63.30
C LYS A 245 -72.61 22.85 -64.43
N LEU A 246 -71.65 23.75 -64.67
CA LEU A 246 -71.68 24.70 -65.78
C LEU A 246 -71.64 24.00 -67.16
N GLU A 247 -70.87 22.93 -67.30
CA GLU A 247 -70.84 22.10 -68.51
C GLU A 247 -72.17 21.38 -68.75
N MET A 248 -72.77 20.82 -67.70
CA MET A 248 -74.10 20.21 -67.77
C MET A 248 -75.19 21.23 -68.11
N GLU A 249 -75.12 22.45 -67.56
CA GLU A 249 -76.04 23.55 -67.91
C GLU A 249 -75.89 23.95 -69.39
N ARG A 250 -74.66 24.03 -69.91
CA ARG A 250 -74.39 24.27 -71.34
C ARG A 250 -74.91 23.16 -72.24
N GLN A 251 -74.68 21.90 -71.88
CA GLN A 251 -75.19 20.75 -72.64
C GLN A 251 -76.73 20.73 -72.63
N ALA A 252 -77.37 21.04 -71.51
CA ALA A 252 -78.82 21.14 -71.42
C ALA A 252 -79.38 22.30 -72.26
N GLU A 253 -78.64 23.43 -72.37
CA GLU A 253 -79.01 24.53 -73.28
C GLU A 253 -78.85 24.13 -74.76
N GLU A 254 -77.77 23.43 -75.11
CA GLU A 254 -77.55 22.91 -76.46
C GLU A 254 -78.60 21.86 -76.86
N GLU A 255 -78.97 20.96 -75.95
CA GLU A 255 -80.05 19.98 -76.13
C GLU A 255 -81.41 20.66 -76.31
N LYS A 256 -81.72 21.72 -75.55
CA LYS A 256 -82.94 22.53 -75.75
C LYS A 256 -82.97 23.17 -77.13
N ILE A 257 -81.84 23.71 -77.60
CA ILE A 257 -81.74 24.31 -78.93
C ILE A 257 -81.89 23.24 -80.02
N ALA A 258 -81.33 22.05 -79.82
CA ALA A 258 -81.48 20.92 -80.75
C ALA A 258 -82.94 20.44 -80.82
N LEU A 259 -83.62 20.31 -79.67
CA LEU A 259 -85.03 19.95 -79.59
C LEU A 259 -85.94 20.99 -80.26
N MET A 260 -85.65 22.29 -80.08
CA MET A 260 -86.37 23.36 -80.80
C MET A 260 -86.18 23.24 -82.32
N LYS A 261 -84.94 23.03 -82.79
CA LYS A 261 -84.65 22.83 -84.23
C LYS A 261 -85.34 21.57 -84.77
N GLU A 262 -85.43 20.50 -84.00
CA GLU A 262 -86.13 19.29 -84.39
C GLU A 262 -87.65 19.50 -84.44
N SER A 263 -88.23 20.20 -83.46
CA SER A 263 -89.64 20.60 -83.47
C SER A 263 -89.98 21.47 -84.68
N ASP A 264 -89.11 22.42 -85.04
CA ASP A 264 -89.31 23.28 -86.20
C ASP A 264 -89.19 22.50 -87.52
N ARG A 265 -88.28 21.51 -87.60
CA ARG A 265 -88.22 20.56 -88.73
C ARG A 265 -89.49 19.70 -88.83
N GLN A 266 -90.00 19.21 -87.70
CA GLN A 266 -91.26 18.45 -87.66
C GLN A 266 -92.46 19.31 -88.08
N LYS A 267 -92.53 20.58 -87.67
CA LYS A 267 -93.57 21.53 -88.11
C LYS A 267 -93.46 21.85 -89.61
N ALA A 268 -92.26 22.03 -90.15
CA ALA A 268 -92.04 22.23 -91.58
C ALA A 268 -92.39 20.99 -92.40
N HIS A 269 -92.12 19.80 -91.88
CA HIS A 269 -92.54 18.55 -92.50
C HIS A 269 -94.06 18.37 -92.46
N LEU A 270 -94.70 18.70 -91.33
CA LEU A 270 -96.15 18.64 -91.18
C LEU A 270 -96.87 19.64 -92.09
N SER A 271 -96.34 20.85 -92.28
CA SER A 271 -96.93 21.83 -93.21
C SER A 271 -96.82 21.39 -94.66
N ALA A 272 -95.71 20.74 -95.06
CA ALA A 272 -95.55 20.16 -96.39
C ALA A 272 -96.52 19.00 -96.64
N VAL A 273 -96.76 18.14 -95.63
CA VAL A 273 -97.72 17.03 -95.70
C VAL A 273 -99.16 17.54 -95.74
N LEU A 274 -99.50 18.60 -94.99
CA LEU A 274 -100.83 19.22 -95.03
C LEU A 274 -101.10 19.89 -96.38
N ALA A 275 -100.13 20.59 -96.97
CA ALA A 275 -100.26 21.17 -98.31
C ALA A 275 -100.45 20.08 -99.39
N ALA A 276 -99.70 18.98 -99.32
CA ALA A 276 -99.87 17.84 -100.22
C ALA A 276 -101.25 17.15 -100.04
N ASN A 277 -101.77 17.11 -98.82
CA ASN A 277 -103.10 16.59 -98.53
C ASN A 277 -104.22 17.52 -99.03
N GLU A 278 -104.07 18.84 -98.95
CA GLU A 278 -105.03 19.79 -99.51
C GLU A 278 -105.10 19.73 -101.05
N GLU A 279 -103.97 19.55 -101.72
CA GLU A 279 -103.92 19.33 -103.17
C GLU A 279 -104.56 17.99 -103.56
N ALA A 280 -104.31 16.93 -102.78
CA ALA A 280 -104.96 15.63 -102.96
C ALA A 280 -106.49 15.70 -102.73
N ILE A 281 -106.97 16.52 -101.78
CA ILE A 281 -108.40 16.73 -101.51
C ILE A 281 -109.07 17.53 -102.63
N ARG A 282 -108.39 18.51 -103.25
CA ARG A 282 -108.93 19.26 -104.41
C ARG A 282 -109.08 18.37 -105.66
N ILE A 283 -108.12 17.49 -105.91
CA ILE A 283 -108.19 16.51 -107.01
C ILE A 283 -109.32 15.49 -106.75
N LYS A 284 -109.51 15.06 -105.50
CA LYS A 284 -110.60 14.15 -105.10
C LYS A 284 -111.99 14.80 -105.16
N LYS A 285 -112.13 16.11 -104.89
CA LYS A 285 -113.43 16.80 -104.99
C LYS A 285 -113.92 16.95 -106.43
N LYS A 286 -113.01 17.24 -107.37
CA LYS A 286 -113.35 17.29 -108.81
C LYS A 286 -113.77 15.93 -109.37
N ARG A 287 -113.12 14.84 -108.95
CA ARG A 287 -113.55 13.48 -109.32
C ARG A 287 -114.90 13.08 -108.72
N LYS A 288 -115.20 13.52 -107.49
CA LYS A 288 -116.50 13.26 -106.85
C LYS A 288 -117.67 14.00 -107.49
N GLU A 289 -117.45 15.17 -108.08
CA GLU A 289 -118.52 15.91 -108.79
C GLU A 289 -118.92 15.24 -110.11
N ASP A 290 -117.99 14.53 -110.76
CA ASP A 290 -118.25 13.69 -111.94
C ASP A 290 -118.89 12.33 -111.56
N GLU A 291 -118.48 11.73 -110.42
CA GLU A 291 -119.02 10.46 -109.89
C GLU A 291 -120.50 10.59 -109.40
N ILE A 292 -120.91 11.74 -108.85
CA ILE A 292 -122.27 11.96 -108.33
C ILE A 292 -123.36 11.98 -109.43
N GLN A 293 -123.01 12.28 -110.69
CA GLN A 293 -123.96 12.21 -111.81
C GLN A 293 -124.14 10.80 -112.38
N GLU A 294 -123.16 9.91 -112.16
CA GLU A 294 -123.18 8.52 -112.63
C GLU A 294 -123.75 7.56 -111.56
N ASP A 295 -123.56 7.86 -110.28
CA ASP A 295 -124.03 7.05 -109.14
C ASP A 295 -125.55 7.11 -108.89
N LEU A 296 -126.26 8.13 -109.38
CA LEU A 296 -127.74 8.18 -109.33
C LEU A 296 -128.43 7.13 -110.22
N LYS A 297 -127.68 6.44 -111.10
CA LYS A 297 -128.18 5.33 -111.94
C LYS A 297 -127.78 3.93 -111.45
N ILE A 298 -126.94 3.82 -110.42
CA ILE A 298 -126.37 2.54 -109.95
C ILE A 298 -126.92 2.10 -108.58
N VAL A 299 -127.52 3.04 -107.82
CA VAL A 299 -128.12 2.77 -106.48
C VAL A 299 -129.36 1.86 -106.53
N GLU A 300 -130.02 1.69 -107.69
CA GLU A 300 -131.14 0.74 -107.83
C GLU A 300 -130.71 -0.73 -107.99
N TYR A 301 -129.44 -1.01 -108.27
CA TYR A 301 -128.93 -2.38 -108.49
C TYR A 301 -128.11 -2.94 -107.30
N LEU A 302 -127.47 -2.09 -106.51
CA LEU A 302 -126.56 -2.53 -105.43
C LEU A 302 -127.22 -2.70 -104.05
N LYS A 303 -128.56 -2.74 -103.99
CA LYS A 303 -129.30 -3.29 -102.83
C LYS A 303 -129.22 -4.82 -102.73
N GLN A 304 -128.54 -5.50 -103.66
CA GLN A 304 -128.42 -6.96 -103.71
C GLN A 304 -127.02 -7.51 -103.37
N GLU A 305 -125.99 -6.67 -103.18
CA GLU A 305 -124.61 -7.15 -102.95
C GLU A 305 -124.03 -6.83 -101.56
N ASP A 306 -124.90 -6.58 -100.58
CA ASP A 306 -124.53 -6.50 -99.15
C ASP A 306 -124.15 -7.86 -98.53
N ALA A 307 -124.08 -8.94 -99.32
CA ALA A 307 -123.72 -10.28 -98.86
C ALA A 307 -122.23 -10.66 -99.05
N LYS A 308 -121.43 -9.85 -99.77
CA LYS A 308 -119.97 -10.11 -99.94
C LYS A 308 -119.07 -9.29 -99.03
N ARG A 309 -119.64 -8.56 -98.08
CA ARG A 309 -118.93 -7.77 -97.06
C ARG A 309 -118.33 -8.61 -95.91
N ARG A 310 -118.03 -9.90 -96.16
CA ARG A 310 -117.30 -10.81 -95.26
C ARG A 310 -115.90 -11.18 -95.74
N ALA A 311 -115.49 -10.72 -96.93
CA ALA A 311 -114.19 -11.07 -97.54
C ALA A 311 -113.07 -10.03 -97.33
N ARG A 312 -113.25 -9.00 -96.48
CA ARG A 312 -112.20 -7.99 -96.18
C ARG A 312 -111.59 -8.11 -94.79
N GLU A 313 -112.02 -9.08 -93.97
CA GLU A 313 -111.42 -9.33 -92.65
C GLU A 313 -110.20 -10.27 -92.72
N GLU A 314 -109.93 -10.89 -93.88
CA GLU A 314 -108.77 -11.79 -94.05
C GLU A 314 -107.52 -11.11 -94.65
N GLU A 315 -107.63 -9.88 -95.18
CA GLU A 315 -106.47 -9.18 -95.77
C GLU A 315 -105.62 -8.37 -94.76
N GLU A 316 -106.15 -8.04 -93.57
CA GLU A 316 -105.37 -7.36 -92.53
C GLU A 316 -104.55 -8.32 -91.64
N ALA A 317 -104.81 -9.63 -91.68
CA ALA A 317 -104.07 -10.64 -90.91
C ALA A 317 -102.72 -11.02 -91.55
N ALA A 318 -102.60 -11.01 -92.88
CA ALA A 318 -101.37 -11.41 -93.58
C ALA A 318 -100.23 -10.36 -93.52
N ALA A 319 -100.55 -9.08 -93.25
CA ALA A 319 -99.56 -8.00 -93.16
C ALA A 319 -98.82 -7.96 -91.82
N ALA A 320 -99.35 -8.61 -90.77
CA ALA A 320 -98.74 -8.69 -89.44
C ALA A 320 -97.69 -9.82 -89.34
N GLU A 321 -97.98 -10.99 -89.92
CA GLU A 321 -97.09 -12.16 -89.85
C GLU A 321 -95.78 -11.97 -90.65
N ALA A 322 -95.80 -11.18 -91.74
CA ALA A 322 -94.59 -10.88 -92.51
C ALA A 322 -93.59 -9.98 -91.76
N ARG A 323 -94.07 -9.10 -90.86
CA ARG A 323 -93.21 -8.20 -90.06
C ARG A 323 -92.62 -8.90 -88.84
N GLU A 324 -93.29 -9.89 -88.27
CA GLU A 324 -92.77 -10.67 -87.15
C GLU A 324 -91.66 -11.65 -87.57
N ALA A 325 -91.74 -12.24 -88.77
CA ALA A 325 -90.71 -13.13 -89.29
C ALA A 325 -89.37 -12.44 -89.57
N GLU A 326 -89.38 -11.18 -90.02
CA GLU A 326 -88.15 -10.40 -90.26
C GLU A 326 -87.47 -9.97 -88.95
N ILE A 327 -88.25 -9.58 -87.94
CA ILE A 327 -87.74 -9.19 -86.61
C ILE A 327 -87.19 -10.40 -85.85
N ALA A 328 -87.80 -11.58 -85.99
CA ALA A 328 -87.32 -12.82 -85.38
C ALA A 328 -85.95 -13.26 -85.96
N LYS A 329 -85.74 -13.08 -87.28
CA LYS A 329 -84.49 -13.45 -87.95
C LYS A 329 -83.33 -12.51 -87.58
N LEU A 330 -83.59 -11.21 -87.40
CA LEU A 330 -82.60 -10.23 -86.95
C LEU A 330 -82.22 -10.44 -85.47
N ARG A 331 -83.18 -10.78 -84.59
CA ARG A 331 -82.88 -11.12 -83.20
C ARG A 331 -82.07 -12.41 -83.06
N ALA A 332 -82.37 -13.44 -83.86
CA ALA A 332 -81.60 -14.68 -83.85
C ALA A 332 -80.16 -14.52 -84.39
N MET A 333 -79.89 -13.55 -85.29
CA MET A 333 -78.52 -13.22 -85.69
C MET A 333 -77.78 -12.43 -84.60
N GLN A 334 -78.45 -11.47 -83.96
CA GLN A 334 -77.86 -10.70 -82.86
C GLN A 334 -77.57 -11.55 -81.62
N GLU A 335 -78.46 -12.49 -81.28
CA GLU A 335 -78.27 -13.43 -80.16
C GLU A 335 -77.06 -14.35 -80.41
N LYS A 336 -76.89 -14.85 -81.65
CA LYS A 336 -75.69 -15.63 -82.03
C LYS A 336 -74.39 -14.83 -82.00
N GLU A 337 -74.43 -13.52 -82.27
CA GLU A 337 -73.25 -12.65 -82.15
C GLU A 337 -72.96 -12.30 -80.68
N ALA A 338 -74.00 -12.11 -79.87
CA ALA A 338 -73.87 -11.93 -78.43
C ALA A 338 -73.30 -13.19 -77.75
N ASP A 339 -73.74 -14.38 -78.13
CA ASP A 339 -73.21 -15.65 -77.61
C ASP A 339 -71.74 -15.84 -77.98
N LYS A 340 -71.35 -15.55 -79.23
CA LYS A 340 -69.94 -15.59 -79.65
C LYS A 340 -69.07 -14.58 -78.89
N ASN A 341 -69.58 -13.38 -78.64
CA ASN A 341 -68.87 -12.38 -77.84
C ASN A 341 -68.79 -12.78 -76.36
N ALA A 342 -69.83 -13.39 -75.80
CA ALA A 342 -69.82 -13.95 -74.45
C ALA A 342 -68.83 -15.11 -74.30
N GLU A 343 -68.68 -15.97 -75.32
CA GLU A 343 -67.65 -17.02 -75.35
C GLU A 343 -66.23 -16.43 -75.44
N LEU A 344 -66.03 -15.37 -76.24
CA LEU A 344 -64.75 -14.66 -76.32
C LEU A 344 -64.39 -13.95 -75.00
N ASP A 345 -65.37 -13.36 -74.32
CA ASP A 345 -65.15 -12.72 -73.02
C ASP A 345 -64.93 -13.75 -71.91
N ALA A 346 -65.60 -14.91 -71.97
CA ALA A 346 -65.31 -16.04 -71.08
C ALA A 346 -63.87 -16.57 -71.27
N LEU A 347 -63.37 -16.61 -72.51
CA LEU A 347 -61.97 -16.97 -72.79
C LEU A 347 -60.98 -15.89 -72.33
N ARG A 348 -61.30 -14.60 -72.45
CA ARG A 348 -60.48 -13.51 -71.88
C ARG A 348 -60.45 -13.56 -70.37
N ALA A 349 -61.59 -13.83 -69.72
CA ALA A 349 -61.68 -13.98 -68.28
C ALA A 349 -60.86 -15.17 -67.76
N LYS A 350 -60.89 -16.32 -68.46
CA LYS A 350 -60.05 -17.47 -68.12
C LYS A 350 -58.55 -17.18 -68.27
N ARG A 351 -58.14 -16.51 -69.36
CA ARG A 351 -56.73 -16.10 -69.53
C ARG A 351 -56.28 -15.08 -68.48
N ALA A 352 -57.12 -14.09 -68.16
CA ALA A 352 -56.83 -13.11 -67.11
C ALA A 352 -56.73 -13.76 -65.72
N PHE A 353 -57.58 -14.76 -65.44
CA PHE A 353 -57.51 -15.55 -64.21
C PHE A 353 -56.22 -16.39 -64.15
N GLU A 354 -55.85 -17.08 -65.22
CA GLU A 354 -54.61 -17.87 -65.30
C GLU A 354 -53.34 -17.01 -65.27
N ASP A 355 -53.33 -15.83 -65.90
CA ASP A 355 -52.25 -14.85 -65.82
C ASP A 355 -52.14 -14.27 -64.40
N GLY A 356 -53.27 -14.00 -63.74
CA GLY A 356 -53.33 -13.58 -62.34
C GLY A 356 -52.78 -14.65 -61.40
N GLU A 357 -53.15 -15.92 -61.61
CA GLU A 357 -52.66 -17.05 -60.83
C GLU A 357 -51.16 -17.28 -61.04
N ARG A 358 -50.67 -17.18 -62.29
CA ARG A 358 -49.22 -17.23 -62.58
C ARG A 358 -48.47 -16.08 -61.93
N ALA A 359 -49.03 -14.87 -61.92
CA ALA A 359 -48.42 -13.71 -61.27
C ALA A 359 -48.41 -13.86 -59.75
N LEU A 360 -49.48 -14.39 -59.14
CA LEU A 360 -49.55 -14.68 -57.71
C LEU A 360 -48.53 -15.74 -57.31
N ARG A 361 -48.46 -16.89 -57.99
CA ARG A 361 -47.46 -17.93 -57.72
C ARG A 361 -46.02 -17.41 -57.86
N LYS A 362 -45.76 -16.53 -58.83
CA LYS A 362 -44.45 -15.87 -58.97
C LYS A 362 -44.15 -14.92 -57.80
N ARG A 363 -45.12 -14.11 -57.37
CA ARG A 363 -44.98 -13.22 -56.20
C ARG A 363 -44.76 -14.01 -54.92
N GLU A 364 -45.54 -15.07 -54.68
CA GLU A 364 -45.37 -15.96 -53.53
C GLU A 364 -44.00 -16.63 -53.53
N LEU A 365 -43.52 -17.10 -54.68
CA LEU A 365 -42.17 -17.67 -54.81
C LEU A 365 -41.08 -16.64 -54.52
N GLU A 366 -41.22 -15.40 -55.01
CA GLU A 366 -40.26 -14.32 -54.74
C GLU A 366 -40.29 -13.88 -53.28
N GLU A 367 -41.46 -13.79 -52.66
CA GLU A 367 -41.61 -13.48 -51.24
C GLU A 367 -41.03 -14.58 -50.36
N ALA A 368 -41.29 -15.85 -50.69
CA ALA A 368 -40.69 -17.00 -50.02
C ALA A 368 -39.16 -17.01 -50.17
N ARG A 369 -38.64 -16.69 -51.36
CA ARG A 369 -37.18 -16.54 -51.59
C ARG A 369 -36.58 -15.40 -50.77
N LYS A 370 -37.23 -14.23 -50.73
CA LYS A 370 -36.79 -13.09 -49.92
C LYS A 370 -36.88 -13.37 -48.41
N ALA A 371 -37.87 -14.14 -47.97
CA ALA A 371 -37.99 -14.58 -46.59
C ALA A 371 -36.88 -15.57 -46.23
N ALA A 372 -36.60 -16.55 -47.09
CA ALA A 372 -35.50 -17.50 -46.92
C ALA A 372 -34.13 -16.81 -46.91
N ALA A 373 -33.89 -15.85 -47.81
CA ALA A 373 -32.66 -15.07 -47.84
C ALA A 373 -32.48 -14.25 -46.55
N ARG A 374 -33.53 -13.54 -46.10
CA ARG A 374 -33.51 -12.82 -44.81
C ARG A 374 -33.25 -13.75 -43.63
N GLN A 375 -33.83 -14.95 -43.64
CA GLN A 375 -33.59 -15.93 -42.58
C GLN A 375 -32.14 -16.43 -42.59
N GLN A 376 -31.56 -16.68 -43.76
CA GLN A 376 -30.15 -17.05 -43.90
C GLN A 376 -29.21 -15.94 -43.43
N GLU A 377 -29.47 -14.68 -43.80
CA GLU A 377 -28.72 -13.52 -43.31
C GLU A 377 -28.78 -13.42 -41.78
N MET A 378 -29.96 -13.64 -41.19
CA MET A 378 -30.11 -13.65 -39.73
C MET A 378 -29.36 -14.83 -39.07
N MET A 379 -29.30 -16.00 -39.71
CA MET A 379 -28.51 -17.13 -39.20
C MET A 379 -27.01 -16.82 -39.25
N VAL A 380 -26.51 -16.30 -40.38
CA VAL A 380 -25.10 -15.90 -40.52
C VAL A 380 -24.73 -14.82 -39.50
N ALA A 381 -25.59 -13.81 -39.32
CA ALA A 381 -25.38 -12.75 -38.32
C ALA A 381 -25.33 -13.30 -36.88
N ARG A 382 -26.21 -14.26 -36.55
CA ARG A 382 -26.18 -14.96 -35.25
C ARG A 382 -24.90 -15.78 -35.08
N GLU A 383 -24.45 -16.49 -36.12
CA GLU A 383 -23.19 -17.23 -36.07
C GLU A 383 -21.98 -16.31 -35.87
N THR A 384 -21.93 -15.18 -36.58
CA THR A 384 -20.84 -14.20 -36.40
C THR A 384 -20.87 -13.62 -34.99
N GLN A 385 -22.06 -13.29 -34.47
CA GLN A 385 -22.22 -12.80 -33.11
C GLN A 385 -21.76 -13.84 -32.08
N MET A 386 -22.14 -15.11 -32.25
CA MET A 386 -21.69 -16.20 -31.38
C MET A 386 -20.17 -16.35 -31.42
N ARG A 387 -19.55 -16.34 -32.61
CA ARG A 387 -18.09 -16.40 -32.77
C ARG A 387 -17.39 -15.22 -32.12
N ASP A 388 -17.96 -14.02 -32.19
CA ASP A 388 -17.38 -12.83 -31.57
C ASP A 388 -17.51 -12.86 -30.04
N ILE A 389 -18.63 -13.36 -29.50
CA ILE A 389 -18.80 -13.61 -28.07
C ILE A 389 -17.80 -14.66 -27.60
N GLU A 390 -17.64 -15.78 -28.33
CA GLU A 390 -16.65 -16.82 -28.01
C GLU A 390 -15.22 -16.26 -28.01
N ARG A 391 -14.88 -15.41 -28.98
CA ARG A 391 -13.57 -14.73 -29.02
C ARG A 391 -13.37 -13.81 -27.83
N GLN A 392 -14.37 -13.01 -27.47
CA GLN A 392 -14.31 -12.12 -26.31
C GLN A 392 -14.14 -12.91 -25.02
N MET A 393 -14.94 -13.97 -24.82
CA MET A 393 -14.79 -14.87 -23.67
C MET A 393 -13.41 -15.53 -23.64
N ALA A 394 -12.85 -15.93 -24.77
CA ALA A 394 -11.50 -16.51 -24.83
C ALA A 394 -10.41 -15.49 -24.48
N VAL A 395 -10.55 -14.23 -24.89
CA VAL A 395 -9.64 -13.13 -24.53
C VAL A 395 -9.73 -12.82 -23.05
N GLU A 396 -10.95 -12.73 -22.49
CA GLU A 396 -11.18 -12.50 -21.07
C GLU A 396 -10.62 -13.65 -20.22
N ALA A 397 -10.87 -14.91 -20.61
CA ALA A 397 -10.30 -16.07 -19.93
C ALA A 397 -8.76 -16.07 -19.96
N ARG A 398 -8.15 -15.68 -21.08
CA ARG A 398 -6.68 -15.52 -21.16
C ARG A 398 -6.19 -14.42 -20.24
N ARG A 399 -6.87 -13.27 -20.22
CA ARG A 399 -6.53 -12.15 -19.34
C ARG A 399 -6.62 -12.56 -17.87
N GLN A 400 -7.71 -13.21 -17.47
CA GLN A 400 -7.88 -13.73 -16.11
C GLN A 400 -6.81 -14.75 -15.73
N LYS A 401 -6.41 -15.64 -16.65
CA LYS A 401 -5.31 -16.57 -16.42
C LYS A 401 -3.98 -15.85 -16.19
N VAL A 402 -3.65 -14.86 -17.01
CA VAL A 402 -2.42 -14.08 -16.83
C VAL A 402 -2.45 -13.32 -15.51
N GLU A 403 -3.56 -12.65 -15.18
CA GLU A 403 -3.72 -11.96 -13.90
C GLU A 403 -3.58 -12.94 -12.72
N PHE A 404 -4.18 -14.12 -12.79
CA PHE A 404 -4.04 -15.18 -11.79
C PHE A 404 -2.58 -15.66 -11.65
N GLU A 405 -1.90 -15.94 -12.76
CA GLU A 405 -0.50 -16.37 -12.77
C GLU A 405 0.43 -15.29 -12.20
N THR A 406 0.19 -14.02 -12.53
CA THR A 406 0.98 -12.91 -11.97
C THR A 406 0.77 -12.75 -10.46
N ASN A 407 -0.47 -12.89 -9.98
CA ASN A 407 -0.79 -12.84 -8.56
C ASN A 407 -0.19 -14.04 -7.80
N LEU A 408 -0.25 -15.23 -8.40
CA LEU A 408 0.36 -16.44 -7.84
C LEU A 408 1.88 -16.27 -7.74
N ALA A 409 2.53 -15.78 -8.79
CA ALA A 409 3.97 -15.52 -8.78
C ALA A 409 4.36 -14.46 -7.73
N ALA A 410 3.56 -13.41 -7.57
CA ALA A 410 3.76 -12.41 -6.51
C ALA A 410 3.62 -13.03 -5.11
N SER A 411 2.58 -13.84 -4.88
CA SER A 411 2.37 -14.53 -3.61
C SER A 411 3.49 -15.53 -3.30
N GLU A 412 3.96 -16.28 -4.29
CA GLU A 412 5.11 -17.17 -4.14
C GLU A 412 6.42 -16.43 -3.87
N ALA A 413 6.60 -15.24 -4.47
CA ALA A 413 7.76 -14.40 -4.20
C ALA A 413 7.72 -13.84 -2.77
N GLU A 414 6.56 -13.39 -2.29
CA GLU A 414 6.36 -12.96 -0.90
C GLU A 414 6.61 -14.12 0.07
N ALA A 415 6.04 -15.30 -0.19
CA ALA A 415 6.27 -16.49 0.62
C ALA A 415 7.74 -16.88 0.67
N ARG A 416 8.47 -16.77 -0.44
CA ARG A 416 9.93 -16.98 -0.48
C ARG A 416 10.67 -15.96 0.38
N ARG A 417 10.32 -14.68 0.29
CA ARG A 417 10.93 -13.61 1.12
C ARG A 417 10.70 -13.86 2.61
N ILE A 418 9.49 -14.23 3.00
CA ILE A 418 9.16 -14.57 4.40
C ILE A 418 10.02 -15.74 4.88
N ARG A 419 10.11 -16.84 4.12
CA ARG A 419 10.96 -17.99 4.49
C ARG A 419 12.44 -17.62 4.60
N GLU A 420 12.95 -16.75 3.72
CA GLU A 420 14.33 -16.27 3.79
C GLU A 420 14.58 -15.41 5.03
N GLU A 421 13.63 -14.56 5.40
CA GLU A 421 13.68 -13.74 6.63
C GLU A 421 13.63 -14.62 7.88
N GLU A 422 12.72 -15.59 7.94
CA GLU A 422 12.64 -16.59 9.01
C GLU A 422 13.95 -17.37 9.15
N HIS A 423 14.50 -17.85 8.03
CA HIS A 423 15.79 -18.55 8.03
C HIS A 423 16.93 -17.65 8.52
N ARG A 424 16.96 -16.37 8.10
CA ARG A 424 17.96 -15.41 8.60
C ARG A 424 17.85 -15.19 10.10
N VAL A 425 16.64 -15.06 10.63
CA VAL A 425 16.40 -14.94 12.07
C VAL A 425 16.84 -16.20 12.79
N LEU A 426 16.49 -17.38 12.28
CA LEU A 426 16.90 -18.66 12.84
C LEU A 426 18.43 -18.81 12.89
N VAL A 427 19.14 -18.48 11.81
CA VAL A 427 20.61 -18.49 11.77
C VAL A 427 21.21 -17.51 12.79
N LYS A 428 20.64 -16.31 12.94
CA LYS A 428 21.09 -15.35 13.97
C LYS A 428 20.88 -15.90 15.38
N ASN A 429 19.74 -16.52 15.64
CA ASN A 429 19.42 -17.12 16.93
C ASN A 429 20.36 -18.29 17.24
N HIS A 430 20.69 -19.12 16.25
CA HIS A 430 21.67 -20.20 16.39
C HIS A 430 23.05 -19.66 16.74
N LYS A 431 23.54 -18.65 15.99
CA LYS A 431 24.82 -18.00 16.30
C LYS A 431 24.84 -17.42 17.71
N HIS A 432 23.77 -16.72 18.09
CA HIS A 432 23.66 -16.15 19.43
C HIS A 432 23.64 -17.22 20.53
N LYS A 433 22.95 -18.34 20.31
CA LYS A 433 22.99 -19.50 21.21
C LYS A 433 24.41 -20.05 21.32
N ASP A 434 25.11 -20.23 20.20
CA ASP A 434 26.48 -20.76 20.19
C ASP A 434 27.44 -19.81 20.93
N ASP A 435 27.28 -18.50 20.78
CA ASP A 435 28.04 -17.49 21.52
C ASP A 435 27.79 -17.57 23.03
N ILE A 436 26.52 -17.73 23.46
CA ILE A 436 26.18 -17.92 24.87
C ILE A 436 26.83 -19.21 25.42
N LEU A 437 26.73 -20.31 24.68
CA LEU A 437 27.34 -21.59 25.08
C LEU A 437 28.86 -21.45 25.21
N LYS A 438 29.50 -20.70 24.30
CA LYS A 438 30.92 -20.39 24.38
C LYS A 438 31.24 -19.56 25.62
N MET A 439 30.48 -18.50 25.90
CA MET A 439 30.66 -17.68 27.12
C MET A 439 30.49 -18.50 28.41
N ILE A 440 29.52 -19.42 28.44
CA ILE A 440 29.33 -20.34 29.58
C ILE A 440 30.56 -21.24 29.73
N SER A 441 31.04 -21.84 28.62
CA SER A 441 32.21 -22.72 28.66
C SER A 441 33.49 -22.00 29.10
N GLU A 442 33.68 -20.75 28.68
CA GLU A 442 34.79 -19.89 29.08
C GLU A 442 34.71 -19.57 30.57
N ARG A 443 33.54 -19.17 31.07
CA ARG A 443 33.30 -18.92 32.49
C ARG A 443 33.52 -20.16 33.35
N GLU A 444 33.03 -21.32 32.92
CA GLU A 444 33.25 -22.59 33.62
C GLU A 444 34.73 -22.98 33.64
N ALA A 445 35.49 -22.69 32.58
CA ALA A 445 36.93 -22.89 32.54
C ALA A 445 37.64 -21.96 33.53
N GLU A 446 37.27 -20.68 33.58
CA GLU A 446 37.82 -19.73 34.56
C GLU A 446 37.49 -20.12 36.01
N GLU A 447 36.28 -20.61 36.27
CA GLU A 447 35.89 -21.08 37.60
C GLU A 447 36.65 -22.35 37.99
N ARG A 448 36.90 -23.26 37.03
CA ARG A 448 37.77 -24.43 37.24
C ARG A 448 39.21 -24.02 37.54
N GLU A 449 39.79 -23.08 36.80
CA GLU A 449 41.14 -22.57 37.08
C GLU A 449 41.20 -21.85 38.43
N ARG A 450 40.24 -20.98 38.75
CA ARG A 450 40.15 -20.32 40.07
C ARG A 450 40.06 -21.34 41.21
N ARG A 451 39.31 -22.42 41.02
CA ARG A 451 39.21 -23.51 42.02
C ARG A 451 40.51 -24.30 42.12
N ARG A 452 41.22 -24.54 41.02
CA ARG A 452 42.57 -25.14 41.05
C ARG A 452 43.56 -24.25 41.78
N GLU A 453 43.59 -22.96 41.49
CA GLU A 453 44.45 -21.99 42.19
C GLU A 453 44.13 -21.94 43.69
N TRP A 454 42.85 -21.95 44.06
CA TRP A 454 42.43 -22.00 45.47
C TRP A 454 42.93 -23.27 46.17
N ASN A 455 42.72 -24.44 45.54
CA ASN A 455 43.17 -25.71 46.09
C ASN A 455 44.70 -25.76 46.19
N GLN A 456 45.41 -25.28 45.16
CA GLN A 456 46.87 -25.21 45.15
C GLN A 456 47.40 -24.30 46.26
N ARG A 457 46.80 -23.12 46.47
CA ARG A 457 47.13 -22.27 47.62
C ARG A 457 46.84 -22.95 48.96
N GLY A 458 45.77 -23.75 49.02
CA GLY A 458 45.45 -24.59 50.18
C GLY A 458 46.51 -25.65 50.45
N GLU A 459 46.95 -26.37 49.40
CA GLU A 459 48.03 -27.37 49.48
C GLU A 459 49.38 -26.75 49.85
N GLU A 460 49.72 -25.59 49.27
CA GLU A 460 50.94 -24.84 49.60
C GLU A 460 50.93 -24.39 51.07
N SER A 461 49.79 -23.92 51.56
CA SER A 461 49.61 -23.57 52.98
C SER A 461 49.75 -24.79 53.89
N GLN A 462 49.13 -25.92 53.53
CA GLN A 462 49.27 -27.17 54.30
C GLN A 462 50.71 -27.71 54.30
N LYS A 463 51.42 -27.62 53.17
CA LYS A 463 52.84 -27.97 53.07
C LYS A 463 53.70 -27.07 53.95
N ALA A 464 53.47 -25.76 53.94
CA ALA A 464 54.19 -24.82 54.81
C ALA A 464 53.99 -25.14 56.30
N VAL A 465 52.74 -25.44 56.72
CA VAL A 465 52.44 -25.87 58.09
C VAL A 465 53.13 -27.20 58.42
N ALA A 466 53.12 -28.17 57.49
CA ALA A 466 53.80 -29.46 57.70
C ALA A 466 55.33 -29.31 57.84
N ASP A 467 55.94 -28.46 57.00
CA ASP A 467 57.36 -28.14 57.07
C ASP A 467 57.73 -27.44 58.40
N GLU A 468 56.87 -26.54 58.89
CA GLU A 468 57.03 -25.89 60.21
C GLU A 468 56.94 -26.92 61.35
N VAL A 469 55.95 -27.81 61.32
CA VAL A 469 55.82 -28.90 62.30
C VAL A 469 57.08 -29.77 62.30
N GLU A 470 57.59 -30.15 61.12
CA GLU A 470 58.79 -30.96 61.00
C GLU A 470 60.05 -30.22 61.51
N ALA A 471 60.16 -28.92 61.24
CA ALA A 471 61.23 -28.09 61.77
C ALA A 471 61.20 -28.03 63.30
N ILE A 472 60.02 -27.87 63.91
CA ILE A 472 59.86 -27.86 65.37
C ILE A 472 60.16 -29.26 65.95
N ARG A 473 59.75 -30.36 65.30
CA ARG A 473 60.15 -31.73 65.69
C ARG A 473 61.67 -31.89 65.70
N LYS A 474 62.35 -31.46 64.64
CA LYS A 474 63.82 -31.50 64.56
C LYS A 474 64.50 -30.68 65.67
N ILE A 475 63.95 -29.51 66.00
CA ILE A 475 64.46 -28.67 67.11
C ILE A 475 64.23 -29.34 68.46
N ARG A 476 63.03 -29.90 68.70
CA ARG A 476 62.72 -30.67 69.92
C ARG A 476 63.70 -31.82 70.10
N ASP A 477 63.89 -32.64 69.06
CA ASP A 477 64.76 -33.81 69.13
C ASP A 477 66.24 -33.43 69.30
N ARG A 478 66.66 -32.28 68.76
CA ARG A 478 67.98 -31.71 69.03
C ARG A 478 68.11 -31.28 70.49
N LYS A 479 67.11 -30.60 71.04
CA LYS A 479 67.11 -30.12 72.44
C LYS A 479 67.04 -31.26 73.45
N VAL A 480 66.28 -32.31 73.17
CA VAL A 480 66.27 -33.54 73.97
C VAL A 480 67.66 -34.18 73.97
N ARG A 481 68.33 -34.28 72.81
CA ARG A 481 69.71 -34.78 72.72
C ARG A 481 70.72 -33.92 73.49
N GLU A 482 70.66 -32.59 73.35
CA GLU A 482 71.51 -31.65 74.11
C GLU A 482 71.33 -31.84 75.65
N LEU A 483 70.11 -32.11 76.11
CA LEU A 483 69.82 -32.33 77.54
C LEU A 483 70.36 -33.68 78.03
N LEU A 484 70.28 -34.72 77.21
CA LEU A 484 70.85 -36.04 77.53
C LEU A 484 72.39 -35.99 77.54
N GLU A 485 73.01 -35.29 76.58
CA GLU A 485 74.47 -35.10 76.52
C GLU A 485 75.03 -34.27 77.68
N SER A 486 74.25 -33.33 78.22
CA SER A 486 74.61 -32.54 79.41
C SER A 486 74.40 -33.28 80.74
N GLY A 487 74.02 -34.56 80.69
CA GLY A 487 73.95 -35.45 81.86
C GLY A 487 72.65 -35.38 82.64
N VAL A 488 71.59 -34.79 82.07
CA VAL A 488 70.25 -34.78 82.69
C VAL A 488 69.63 -36.18 82.59
N PRO A 489 69.17 -36.78 83.70
CA PRO A 489 68.51 -38.09 83.67
C PRO A 489 67.26 -38.09 82.78
N GLU A 490 67.09 -39.16 82.01
CA GLU A 490 66.03 -39.32 80.99
C GLU A 490 64.61 -39.12 81.53
N ARG A 491 64.39 -39.34 82.84
CA ARG A 491 63.10 -39.10 83.50
C ARG A 491 62.60 -37.67 83.36
N TYR A 492 63.50 -36.69 83.30
CA TYR A 492 63.15 -35.26 83.20
C TYR A 492 63.05 -34.77 81.74
N THR A 493 63.45 -35.57 80.76
CA THR A 493 63.32 -35.23 79.33
C THR A 493 62.02 -35.74 78.70
N VAL A 494 61.26 -36.58 79.43
CA VAL A 494 60.02 -37.21 78.94
C VAL A 494 58.95 -36.19 78.54
N GLU A 495 58.79 -35.10 79.29
CA GLU A 495 57.79 -34.07 78.99
C GLU A 495 58.12 -33.31 77.70
N LEU A 496 59.40 -32.98 77.48
CA LEU A 496 59.86 -32.35 76.25
C LEU A 496 59.79 -33.30 75.05
N ALA A 497 60.06 -34.59 75.26
CA ALA A 497 59.94 -35.60 74.21
C ALA A 497 58.47 -35.86 73.81
N LYS A 498 57.54 -35.75 74.76
CA LYS A 498 56.09 -35.85 74.54
C LYS A 498 55.46 -34.57 73.99
N PHE A 499 56.22 -33.49 73.82
CA PHE A 499 55.72 -32.26 73.21
C PHE A 499 55.29 -32.53 71.77
N ASP A 500 54.00 -32.32 71.49
CA ASP A 500 53.42 -32.41 70.16
C ASP A 500 53.37 -31.01 69.50
N PRO A 501 54.21 -30.77 68.48
CA PRO A 501 54.24 -29.48 67.80
C PRO A 501 52.95 -29.13 67.05
N GLU A 502 52.14 -30.11 66.65
CA GLU A 502 50.86 -29.85 65.96
C GLU A 502 49.83 -29.21 66.91
N ASP A 503 49.83 -29.61 68.17
CA ASP A 503 48.97 -29.07 69.21
C ASP A 503 49.37 -27.65 69.62
N ALA A 504 50.67 -27.34 69.58
CA ALA A 504 51.17 -26.00 69.86
C ALA A 504 50.82 -25.01 68.77
N LEU A 505 50.96 -25.39 67.49
CA LEU A 505 50.55 -24.58 66.34
C LEU A 505 49.03 -24.32 66.30
N LYS A 506 48.20 -25.30 66.73
CA LYS A 506 46.75 -25.10 66.87
C LYS A 506 46.37 -24.19 68.05
N LYS A 507 47.16 -24.20 69.13
CA LYS A 507 46.93 -23.42 70.36
C LYS A 507 47.65 -22.06 70.35
N ASP A 508 48.38 -21.71 69.30
CA ASP A 508 49.08 -20.43 69.22
C ASP A 508 48.08 -19.29 68.93
N TYR A 509 47.41 -18.79 69.97
CA TYR A 509 46.40 -17.73 69.91
C TYR A 509 46.92 -16.38 69.38
N ARG A 510 48.23 -16.25 69.14
CA ARG A 510 48.88 -15.03 68.63
C ARG A 510 48.81 -14.84 67.12
N LEU A 511 48.58 -15.90 66.33
CA LEU A 511 48.39 -15.81 64.89
C LEU A 511 46.93 -15.68 64.44
N GLY A 512 45.99 -15.45 65.37
CA GLY A 512 44.59 -15.22 65.02
C GLY A 512 43.94 -16.48 64.44
N GLY A 513 43.92 -17.55 65.22
CA GLY A 513 43.15 -18.75 64.92
C GLY A 513 41.66 -18.43 64.79
N LYS A 514 41.21 -18.11 63.59
CA LYS A 514 39.81 -18.32 63.21
C LYS A 514 39.63 -19.82 63.06
N VAL A 515 38.97 -20.42 64.06
CA VAL A 515 38.35 -21.73 63.92
C VAL A 515 37.52 -21.70 62.62
N PRO A 516 37.71 -22.64 61.68
CA PRO A 516 36.85 -22.73 60.52
C PRO A 516 35.46 -23.13 61.01
N THR A 517 34.57 -22.16 61.16
CA THR A 517 33.15 -22.45 61.29
C THR A 517 32.68 -22.97 59.94
N ILE A 518 32.38 -24.26 59.89
CA ILE A 518 31.68 -24.88 58.77
C ILE A 518 30.32 -24.20 58.66
N SER A 519 30.10 -23.51 57.54
CA SER A 519 28.79 -23.12 57.02
C SER A 519 28.87 -23.19 55.51
#